data_AF-A0A0R1X1S4-F1
#
_entry.id   AF-A0A0R1X1S4-F1
#
_cell.length_a   1.000
_cell.length_b   1.000
_cell.length_c   1.000
_cell.angle_alpha   90.00
_cell.angle_beta   90.00
_cell.angle_gamma   90.00
#
_symmetry.space_group_name_H-M   'P 1'
#
loop_
_entity.id
_entity.type
_entity.pdbx_description
1 polymer ?
#
loop_
_entity_poly.entity_id
_entity_poly.type
_entity_poly.pdbx_seq_one_letter_code
_entity_poly.pdbx_strand_id
1 'polypeptide(L)'
;MNIGIFTDTYYPQVSGVATSIKTLRDQLERQGHVVYIFTTTDPNVNKDIFERNIFRFASVPFVSFTDRRIAFRGLFRAYQVAKELNLDVIHTQTEFSMGIIGKLVAKNLKIPCLHTYHTMYEDYLHYVAKGRLLKPYHVKQMTKSFCSNMSAVVAPSLRVKETLESYGIQQKIVIIPTGVDITKFTKSEYLNVRSKYGIDENTPLLLTLSRLAFEKDIDKMIAVMPEIIKQKHDAMLMICGDGPAKNSLKQQVSDLGLNDHVIFTGEINNNLVGNYYKAADIFVSTSASESQGLTYIEAIASGTKVITTHSPYTDQILTDKSIGMAFSTTDELVQQILDYLNHPGNYSDTKPREMLLHDISSEKFGEQIVTLYQDCIGAFERQEYQRNEKKI
;
A
#
# COMPACT_ATOMS: atom_id res chain seq x y z
N MET A 1 -19.89 9.33 13.13
CA MET A 1 -19.10 8.42 13.97
C MET A 1 -17.81 9.11 14.38
N ASN A 2 -17.37 8.88 15.60
CA ASN A 2 -16.04 9.17 16.14
C ASN A 2 -15.18 7.90 15.98
N ILE A 3 -14.18 7.95 15.11
CA ILE A 3 -13.43 6.77 14.66
C ILE A 3 -12.00 6.86 15.18
N GLY A 4 -11.56 5.87 15.95
CA GLY A 4 -10.17 5.77 16.41
C GLY A 4 -9.34 4.85 15.53
N ILE A 5 -8.40 5.40 14.77
CA ILE A 5 -7.42 4.61 14.00
C ILE A 5 -6.14 4.45 14.82
N PHE A 6 -5.73 3.21 15.06
CA PHE A 6 -4.53 2.88 15.85
C PHE A 6 -3.45 2.29 14.94
N THR A 7 -2.27 2.93 14.89
CA THR A 7 -1.20 2.56 13.96
C THR A 7 0.20 2.86 14.51
N ASP A 8 1.15 1.97 14.29
CA ASP A 8 2.55 2.18 14.65
C ASP A 8 3.30 3.06 13.63
N THR A 9 2.74 3.24 12.43
CA THR A 9 3.29 4.04 11.34
C THR A 9 2.28 5.07 10.84
N TYR A 10 2.71 6.33 10.74
CA TYR A 10 1.95 7.41 10.13
C TYR A 10 2.90 8.52 9.69
N TYR A 11 2.41 9.52 8.96
CA TYR A 11 3.20 10.67 8.53
C TYR A 11 3.97 11.30 9.70
N PRO A 12 5.22 11.75 9.50
CA PRO A 12 5.93 11.91 8.22
C PRO A 12 6.54 10.62 7.64
N GLN A 13 6.39 9.44 8.26
CA GLN A 13 6.87 8.18 7.69
C GLN A 13 6.07 7.82 6.42
N VAL A 14 6.71 7.92 5.26
CA VAL A 14 6.08 7.61 3.97
C VAL A 14 6.14 6.10 3.72
N SER A 15 4.97 5.48 3.61
CA SER A 15 4.82 4.06 3.28
C SER A 15 3.43 3.81 2.70
N GLY A 16 3.24 2.67 2.02
CA GLY A 16 1.92 2.26 1.53
C GLY A 16 0.86 2.18 2.65
N VAL A 17 1.27 1.75 3.85
CA VAL A 17 0.41 1.72 5.04
C VAL A 17 -0.01 3.13 5.45
N ALA A 18 0.94 4.05 5.60
CA ALA A 18 0.64 5.44 5.96
C ALA A 18 -0.24 6.13 4.90
N THR A 19 0.00 5.85 3.62
CA THR A 19 -0.84 6.31 2.50
C THR A 19 -2.25 5.75 2.59
N SER A 20 -2.43 4.45 2.79
CA SER A 20 -3.76 3.83 2.97
C SER A 20 -4.52 4.42 4.15
N ILE A 21 -3.86 4.64 5.29
CA ILE A 21 -4.47 5.26 6.48
C ILE A 21 -4.89 6.71 6.19
N LYS A 22 -4.04 7.47 5.51
CA LYS A 22 -4.38 8.85 5.12
C LYS A 22 -5.56 8.87 4.16
N THR A 23 -5.55 8.02 3.13
CA THR A 23 -6.67 7.89 2.19
C THR A 23 -7.96 7.55 2.92
N LEU A 24 -7.91 6.58 3.85
CA LEU A 24 -9.08 6.22 4.66
C LEU A 24 -9.56 7.41 5.50
N ARG A 25 -8.66 8.09 6.21
CA ARG A 25 -8.99 9.29 7.00
C ARG A 25 -9.68 10.35 6.16
N ASP A 26 -9.07 10.73 5.03
CA ASP A 26 -9.58 11.78 4.15
C ASP A 26 -11.01 11.44 3.67
N GLN A 27 -11.27 10.17 3.35
CA GLN A 27 -12.57 9.71 2.87
C GLN A 27 -13.63 9.64 3.97
N LEU A 28 -13.26 9.16 5.16
CA LEU A 28 -14.16 9.18 6.32
C LEU A 28 -14.54 10.62 6.73
N GLU A 29 -13.57 11.55 6.71
CA GLU A 29 -13.81 12.96 7.01
C GLU A 29 -14.71 13.62 5.94
N ARG A 30 -14.53 13.30 4.65
CA ARG A 30 -15.43 13.75 3.57
C ARG A 30 -16.87 13.26 3.75
N GLN A 31 -17.06 12.07 4.31
CA GLN A 31 -18.37 11.51 4.63
C GLN A 31 -18.95 12.03 5.97
N GLY A 32 -18.33 13.05 6.58
CA GLY A 32 -18.83 13.70 7.79
C GLY A 32 -18.50 12.98 9.09
N HIS A 33 -17.58 12.01 9.06
CA HIS A 33 -17.09 11.36 10.27
C HIS A 33 -15.91 12.13 10.89
N VAL A 34 -15.69 11.94 12.19
CA VAL A 34 -14.54 12.52 12.89
C VAL A 34 -13.52 11.42 13.11
N VAL A 35 -12.32 11.59 12.56
CA VAL A 35 -11.25 10.60 12.64
C VAL A 35 -10.16 11.07 13.58
N TYR A 36 -9.74 10.16 14.47
CA TYR A 36 -8.66 10.35 15.43
C TYR A 36 -7.57 9.32 15.17
N ILE A 37 -6.33 9.78 14.97
CA ILE A 37 -5.18 8.91 14.75
C ILE A 37 -4.42 8.76 16.07
N PHE A 38 -4.29 7.53 16.55
CA PHE A 38 -3.45 7.15 17.68
C PHE A 38 -2.19 6.49 17.12
N THR A 39 -1.05 7.15 17.26
CA THR A 39 0.20 6.69 16.66
C THR A 39 1.43 6.94 17.53
N THR A 40 2.62 6.59 17.05
CA THR A 40 3.87 6.72 17.81
C THR A 40 4.51 8.11 17.61
N THR A 41 5.33 8.54 18.57
CA THR A 41 6.21 9.71 18.42
C THR A 41 7.23 9.48 17.31
N ASP A 42 7.50 10.49 16.50
CA ASP A 42 8.47 10.45 15.41
C ASP A 42 9.40 11.68 15.51
N PRO A 43 10.73 11.51 15.36
CA PRO A 43 11.69 12.61 15.52
C PRO A 43 11.60 13.68 14.42
N ASN A 44 11.04 13.33 13.26
CA ASN A 44 10.88 14.23 12.11
C ASN A 44 9.57 15.03 12.17
N VAL A 45 8.74 14.81 13.19
CA VAL A 45 7.55 15.65 13.43
C VAL A 45 8.03 16.99 13.99
N ASN A 46 7.66 18.08 13.31
CA ASN A 46 7.90 19.41 13.81
C ASN A 46 7.11 19.64 15.11
N LYS A 47 7.82 19.90 16.21
CA LYS A 47 7.24 20.09 17.54
C LYS A 47 6.38 21.37 17.66
N ASP A 48 6.55 22.30 16.74
CA ASP A 48 5.84 23.58 16.72
C ASP A 48 4.51 23.50 15.95
N ILE A 49 4.22 22.36 15.30
CA ILE A 49 2.99 22.15 14.54
C ILE A 49 1.96 21.42 15.40
N PHE A 50 0.80 22.06 15.59
CA PHE A 50 -0.35 21.37 16.18
C PHE A 50 -0.98 20.41 15.17
N GLU A 51 -0.89 19.12 15.45
CA GLU A 51 -1.50 18.08 14.63
C GLU A 51 -2.94 17.79 15.10
N ARG A 52 -3.92 18.36 14.40
CA ARG A 52 -5.34 18.17 14.72
C ARG A 52 -5.73 16.69 14.66
N ASN A 53 -6.33 16.21 15.74
CA ASN A 53 -6.85 14.85 15.92
C ASN A 53 -5.78 13.74 15.81
N ILE A 54 -4.50 14.06 16.00
CA ILE A 54 -3.41 13.08 16.02
C ILE A 54 -2.83 13.04 17.43
N PHE A 55 -2.81 11.86 18.04
CA PHE A 55 -2.29 11.60 19.37
C PHE A 55 -1.05 10.71 19.27
N ARG A 56 0.11 11.28 19.59
CA ARG A 56 1.39 10.57 19.54
C ARG A 56 1.82 10.05 20.92
N PHE A 57 2.13 8.76 20.99
CA PHE A 57 2.54 8.05 22.19
C PHE A 57 4.03 7.74 22.17
N ALA A 58 4.68 7.88 23.34
CA ALA A 58 6.12 7.73 23.48
C ALA A 58 6.59 6.34 23.01
N SER A 59 7.56 6.34 22.10
CA SER A 59 8.06 5.15 21.43
C SER A 59 9.58 5.07 21.41
N VAL A 60 10.12 3.86 21.27
CA VAL A 60 11.54 3.57 21.04
C VAL A 60 11.76 2.99 19.64
N PRO A 61 12.91 3.22 18.97
CA PRO A 61 13.22 2.60 17.69
C PRO A 61 13.20 1.07 17.78
N PHE A 62 12.68 0.39 16.76
CA PHE A 62 12.76 -1.07 16.68
C PHE A 62 14.17 -1.50 16.30
N VAL A 63 14.78 -2.38 17.11
CA VAL A 63 16.23 -2.71 17.03
C VAL A 63 16.67 -3.23 15.65
N SER A 64 15.78 -3.87 14.89
CA SER A 64 16.08 -4.40 13.55
C SER A 64 15.65 -3.50 12.38
N PHE A 65 14.91 -2.43 12.65
CA PHE A 65 14.46 -1.43 11.66
C PHE A 65 14.32 -0.08 12.35
N THR A 66 15.36 0.75 12.27
CA THR A 66 15.40 2.05 12.97
C THR A 66 14.32 3.04 12.51
N ASP A 67 13.80 2.86 11.30
CA ASP A 67 12.71 3.66 10.72
C ASP A 67 11.35 3.34 11.36
N ARG A 68 11.22 2.20 12.04
CA ARG A 68 9.99 1.77 12.73
C ARG A 68 10.13 1.96 14.23
N ARG A 69 9.05 2.34 14.91
CA ARG A 69 9.06 2.64 16.34
C ARG A 69 7.95 1.89 17.06
N ILE A 70 8.22 1.47 18.30
CA ILE A 70 7.27 0.74 19.17
C ILE A 70 6.97 1.60 20.40
N ALA A 71 5.68 1.86 20.64
CA ALA A 71 5.23 2.51 21.87
C ALA A 71 5.44 1.57 23.07
N PHE A 72 6.17 2.04 24.09
CA PHE A 72 6.44 1.26 25.31
C PHE A 72 5.59 1.70 26.50
N ARG A 73 4.86 2.83 26.38
CA ARG A 73 3.93 3.38 27.37
C ARG A 73 2.77 4.06 26.63
N GLY A 74 1.55 3.98 27.16
CA GLY A 74 0.43 4.73 26.58
C GLY A 74 -0.98 4.19 26.80
N LEU A 75 -1.15 2.94 27.24
CA LEU A 75 -2.49 2.33 27.32
C LEU A 75 -3.51 3.13 28.15
N PHE A 76 -3.18 3.51 29.39
CA PHE A 76 -4.07 4.29 30.25
C PHE A 76 -4.46 5.64 29.62
N ARG A 77 -3.47 6.35 29.07
CA ARG A 77 -3.69 7.62 28.38
C ARG A 77 -4.53 7.44 27.12
N ALA A 78 -4.25 6.41 26.32
CA ALA A 78 -5.01 6.10 25.12
C ALA A 78 -6.47 5.77 25.45
N TYR A 79 -6.72 5.03 26.53
CA TYR A 79 -8.06 4.75 27.04
C TYR A 79 -8.78 6.03 27.50
N GLN A 80 -8.13 6.87 28.30
CA GLN A 80 -8.72 8.13 28.78
C GLN A 80 -9.11 9.05 27.61
N VAL A 81 -8.17 9.27 26.69
CA VAL A 81 -8.42 10.08 25.47
C VAL A 81 -9.54 9.46 24.64
N ALA A 82 -9.49 8.15 24.37
CA ALA A 82 -10.55 7.48 23.60
C ALA A 82 -11.93 7.57 24.27
N LYS A 83 -11.98 7.53 25.60
CA LYS A 83 -13.22 7.72 26.37
C LYS A 83 -13.76 9.14 26.24
N GLU A 84 -12.90 10.15 26.40
CA GLU A 84 -13.28 11.57 26.27
C GLU A 84 -13.77 11.91 24.86
N LEU A 85 -13.18 11.28 23.84
CA LEU A 85 -13.57 11.46 22.44
C LEU A 85 -14.85 10.71 22.06
N ASN A 86 -15.42 9.90 22.95
CA ASN A 86 -16.61 9.07 22.71
C ASN A 86 -16.48 8.28 21.41
N LEU A 87 -15.40 7.49 21.27
CA LEU A 87 -15.20 6.67 20.07
C LEU A 87 -16.30 5.62 19.91
N ASP A 88 -16.86 5.53 18.69
CA ASP A 88 -17.88 4.54 18.32
C ASP A 88 -17.24 3.23 17.84
N VAL A 89 -16.06 3.32 17.23
CA VAL A 89 -15.34 2.19 16.63
C VAL A 89 -13.83 2.42 16.66
N ILE A 90 -13.09 1.33 16.88
CA ILE A 90 -11.63 1.31 16.75
C ILE A 90 -11.22 0.50 15.53
N HIS A 91 -10.29 1.03 14.74
CA HIS A 91 -9.70 0.36 13.59
C HIS A 91 -8.17 0.33 13.70
N THR A 92 -7.62 -0.84 13.98
CA THR A 92 -6.18 -1.07 14.06
C THR A 92 -5.58 -1.30 12.68
N GLN A 93 -4.40 -0.73 12.41
CA GLN A 93 -3.75 -0.77 11.09
C GLN A 93 -2.37 -1.43 11.12
N THR A 94 -1.92 -1.82 12.31
CA THR A 94 -0.66 -2.54 12.57
C THR A 94 -0.85 -3.46 13.76
N GLU A 95 -0.09 -4.55 13.81
CA GLU A 95 -0.23 -5.66 14.77
C GLU A 95 0.73 -5.55 15.96
N PHE A 96 1.46 -4.43 16.07
CA PHE A 96 2.45 -4.19 17.11
C PHE A 96 1.83 -3.39 18.27
N SER A 97 2.60 -2.45 18.86
CA SER A 97 2.21 -1.76 20.09
C SER A 97 0.88 -1.03 19.98
N MET A 98 0.70 -0.19 18.95
CA MET A 98 -0.52 0.60 18.81
C MET A 98 -1.72 -0.27 18.46
N GLY A 99 -1.54 -1.33 17.68
CA GLY A 99 -2.57 -2.34 17.44
C GLY A 99 -3.06 -3.00 18.72
N ILE A 100 -2.12 -3.48 19.55
CA ILE A 100 -2.43 -4.12 20.83
C ILE A 100 -3.14 -3.14 21.76
N ILE A 101 -2.64 -1.89 21.84
CA ILE A 101 -3.28 -0.83 22.64
C ILE A 101 -4.70 -0.58 22.14
N GLY A 102 -4.92 -0.42 20.82
CA GLY A 102 -6.25 -0.20 20.24
C GLY A 102 -7.24 -1.31 20.59
N LYS A 103 -6.80 -2.57 20.47
CA LYS A 103 -7.59 -3.75 20.85
C LYS A 103 -7.98 -3.74 22.33
N LEU A 104 -7.03 -3.41 23.21
CA LEU A 104 -7.29 -3.31 24.64
C LEU A 104 -8.22 -2.14 24.98
N VAL A 105 -8.05 -0.99 24.33
CA VAL A 105 -8.94 0.17 24.51
C VAL A 105 -10.37 -0.19 24.07
N ALA A 106 -10.54 -0.82 22.91
CA ALA A 106 -11.86 -1.23 22.42
C ALA A 106 -12.57 -2.17 23.40
N LYS A 107 -11.83 -3.16 23.94
CA LYS A 107 -12.34 -4.08 24.96
C LYS A 107 -12.80 -3.35 26.23
N ASN A 108 -12.05 -2.35 26.69
CA ASN A 108 -12.37 -1.59 27.91
C ASN A 108 -13.50 -0.57 27.69
N LEU A 109 -13.64 -0.03 26.49
CA LEU A 109 -14.76 0.85 26.12
C LEU A 109 -16.02 0.07 25.73
N LYS A 110 -15.91 -1.24 25.50
CA LYS A 110 -16.98 -2.09 24.98
C LYS A 110 -17.52 -1.55 23.66
N ILE A 111 -16.64 -1.37 22.70
CA ILE A 111 -16.96 -0.95 21.32
C ILE A 111 -16.31 -1.92 20.32
N PRO A 112 -16.82 -2.03 19.08
CA PRO A 112 -16.23 -2.90 18.07
C PRO A 112 -14.79 -2.51 17.73
N CYS A 113 -13.98 -3.53 17.42
CA CYS A 113 -12.59 -3.37 16.98
C CYS A 113 -12.38 -4.10 15.66
N LEU A 114 -11.93 -3.37 14.64
CA LEU A 114 -11.57 -3.89 13.34
C LEU A 114 -10.06 -3.85 13.14
N HIS A 115 -9.59 -4.57 12.14
CA HIS A 115 -8.19 -4.58 11.78
C HIS A 115 -7.98 -4.70 10.27
N THR A 116 -7.17 -3.82 9.65
CA THR A 116 -6.66 -4.02 8.29
C THR A 116 -5.27 -4.65 8.34
N TYR A 117 -5.09 -5.78 7.66
CA TYR A 117 -3.81 -6.47 7.53
C TYR A 117 -3.08 -6.04 6.26
N HIS A 118 -2.04 -5.21 6.38
CA HIS A 118 -1.35 -4.60 5.23
C HIS A 118 -0.12 -5.37 4.75
N THR A 119 0.62 -5.99 5.68
CA THR A 119 1.98 -6.48 5.44
C THR A 119 2.04 -7.99 5.50
N MET A 120 2.50 -8.60 4.41
CA MET A 120 2.77 -10.04 4.35
C MET A 120 4.08 -10.37 5.07
N TYR A 121 4.05 -10.41 6.41
CA TYR A 121 5.28 -10.55 7.22
C TYR A 121 6.17 -11.74 6.86
N GLU A 122 5.60 -12.84 6.33
CA GLU A 122 6.38 -13.99 5.84
C GLU A 122 7.37 -13.61 4.75
N ASP A 123 7.00 -12.69 3.86
CA ASP A 123 7.82 -12.24 2.74
C ASP A 123 9.03 -11.41 3.22
N TYR A 124 8.98 -10.89 4.46
CA TYR A 124 10.00 -10.00 5.03
C TYR A 124 10.85 -10.63 6.14
N LEU A 125 10.69 -11.93 6.43
CA LEU A 125 11.42 -12.60 7.51
C LEU A 125 12.95 -12.52 7.35
N HIS A 126 13.44 -12.46 6.11
CA HIS A 126 14.86 -12.36 5.81
C HIS A 126 15.51 -11.06 6.36
N TYR A 127 14.74 -9.98 6.49
CA TYR A 127 15.21 -8.75 7.12
C TYR A 127 15.27 -8.83 8.65
N VAL A 128 14.43 -9.65 9.29
CA VAL A 128 14.37 -9.73 10.76
C VAL A 128 15.32 -10.80 11.26
N ALA A 129 16.33 -10.39 12.03
CA ALA A 129 17.32 -11.30 12.62
C ALA A 129 17.98 -12.26 11.60
N LYS A 130 18.20 -11.77 10.35
CA LYS A 130 18.73 -12.53 9.21
C LYS A 130 17.94 -13.82 8.91
N GLY A 131 16.63 -13.82 9.16
CA GLY A 131 15.76 -14.99 8.96
C GLY A 131 15.99 -16.14 9.95
N ARG A 132 16.83 -15.97 10.98
CA ARG A 132 17.21 -17.08 11.88
C ARG A 132 16.30 -17.25 13.09
N LEU A 133 15.57 -16.20 13.49
CA LEU A 133 14.83 -16.18 14.75
C LEU A 133 13.30 -16.36 14.57
N LEU A 134 12.73 -15.81 13.51
CA LEU A 134 11.30 -15.88 13.20
C LEU A 134 11.08 -16.76 11.97
N LYS A 135 10.23 -17.78 12.11
CA LYS A 135 9.80 -18.67 11.03
C LYS A 135 8.37 -18.31 10.60
N PRO A 136 7.90 -18.70 9.40
CA PRO A 136 6.52 -18.46 8.96
C PRO A 136 5.46 -18.91 9.98
N TYR A 137 5.68 -20.05 10.64
CA TYR A 137 4.80 -20.52 11.71
C TYR A 137 4.64 -19.52 12.87
N HIS A 138 5.69 -18.77 13.25
CA HIS A 138 5.59 -17.74 14.30
C HIS A 138 4.71 -16.57 13.83
N VAL A 139 4.85 -16.14 12.57
CA VAL A 139 4.00 -15.10 11.96
C VAL A 139 2.53 -15.53 12.05
N LYS A 140 2.24 -16.75 11.56
CA LYS A 140 0.90 -17.35 11.64
C LYS A 140 0.32 -17.30 13.05
N GLN A 141 1.07 -17.73 14.06
CA GLN A 141 0.57 -17.75 15.44
C GLN A 141 0.35 -16.35 16.03
N MET A 142 1.27 -15.42 15.77
CA MET A 142 1.15 -14.03 16.22
C MET A 142 -0.05 -13.34 15.56
N THR A 143 -0.20 -13.46 14.24
CA THR A 143 -1.33 -12.88 13.50
C THR A 143 -2.65 -13.49 13.94
N LYS A 144 -2.74 -14.82 14.10
CA LYS A 144 -3.94 -15.48 14.61
C LYS A 144 -4.34 -14.99 16.01
N SER A 145 -3.36 -14.86 16.91
CA SER A 145 -3.58 -14.35 18.27
C SER A 145 -4.02 -12.88 18.26
N PHE A 146 -3.40 -12.07 17.41
CA PHE A 146 -3.75 -10.66 17.24
C PHE A 146 -5.17 -10.47 16.71
N CYS A 147 -5.56 -11.20 15.67
CA CYS A 147 -6.90 -11.09 15.07
C CYS A 147 -8.02 -11.69 15.93
N SER A 148 -7.70 -12.50 16.94
CA SER A 148 -8.69 -13.07 17.85
C SER A 148 -9.54 -11.98 18.53
N ASN A 149 -10.87 -12.13 18.52
CA ASN A 149 -11.85 -11.18 19.07
C ASN A 149 -11.99 -9.84 18.32
N MET A 150 -11.46 -9.72 17.10
CA MET A 150 -11.84 -8.60 16.21
C MET A 150 -13.27 -8.81 15.68
N SER A 151 -14.01 -7.73 15.49
CA SER A 151 -15.35 -7.74 14.87
C SER A 151 -15.26 -8.12 13.39
N ALA A 152 -14.22 -7.66 12.70
CA ALA A 152 -13.88 -8.04 11.33
C ALA A 152 -12.38 -7.77 11.06
N VAL A 153 -11.84 -8.47 10.06
CA VAL A 153 -10.50 -8.24 9.51
C VAL A 153 -10.65 -7.83 8.05
N VAL A 154 -10.02 -6.73 7.67
CA VAL A 154 -9.96 -6.23 6.30
C VAL A 154 -8.70 -6.75 5.63
N ALA A 155 -8.90 -7.41 4.50
CA ALA A 155 -7.84 -7.87 3.61
C ALA A 155 -7.82 -6.98 2.35
N PRO A 156 -6.68 -6.34 2.00
CA PRO A 156 -6.61 -5.51 0.80
C PRO A 156 -6.71 -6.28 -0.54
N SER A 157 -6.53 -7.60 -0.52
CA SER A 157 -6.56 -8.45 -1.71
C SER A 157 -6.93 -9.89 -1.38
N LEU A 158 -7.23 -10.67 -2.42
CA LEU A 158 -7.51 -12.11 -2.30
C LEU A 158 -6.31 -12.88 -1.71
N ARG A 159 -5.08 -12.58 -2.14
CA ARG A 159 -3.85 -13.15 -1.58
C ARG A 159 -3.78 -12.99 -0.06
N VAL A 160 -4.10 -11.78 0.42
CA VAL A 160 -4.09 -11.51 1.87
C VAL A 160 -5.20 -12.31 2.57
N LYS A 161 -6.41 -12.34 2.01
CA LYS A 161 -7.52 -13.13 2.57
C LYS A 161 -7.16 -14.62 2.68
N GLU A 162 -6.69 -15.24 1.60
CA GLU A 162 -6.33 -16.66 1.56
C GLU A 162 -5.21 -16.98 2.56
N THR A 163 -4.24 -16.06 2.72
CA THR A 163 -3.18 -16.21 3.72
C THR A 163 -3.74 -16.17 5.14
N LEU A 164 -4.60 -15.19 5.45
CA LEU A 164 -5.26 -15.08 6.76
C LEU A 164 -6.14 -16.31 7.07
N GLU A 165 -6.82 -16.86 6.07
CA GLU A 165 -7.59 -18.11 6.18
C GLU A 165 -6.65 -19.31 6.44
N SER A 166 -5.51 -19.39 5.74
CA SER A 166 -4.49 -20.42 5.99
C SER A 166 -3.86 -20.34 7.38
N TYR A 167 -3.88 -19.15 8.00
CA TYR A 167 -3.47 -18.96 9.40
C TYR A 167 -4.51 -19.49 10.38
N GLY A 168 -5.72 -19.79 9.92
CA GLY A 168 -6.84 -20.29 10.71
C GLY A 168 -7.53 -19.19 11.48
N ILE A 169 -7.54 -17.96 10.96
CA ILE A 169 -8.31 -16.84 11.50
C ILE A 169 -9.80 -17.15 11.33
N GLN A 170 -10.55 -17.04 12.43
CA GLN A 170 -11.97 -17.41 12.48
C GLN A 170 -12.89 -16.19 12.36
N GLN A 171 -12.33 -14.98 12.46
CA GLN A 171 -13.07 -13.73 12.33
C GLN A 171 -13.52 -13.51 10.88
N LYS A 172 -14.60 -12.74 10.69
CA LYS A 172 -15.06 -12.33 9.34
C LYS A 172 -13.92 -11.59 8.63
N ILE A 173 -13.40 -12.17 7.54
CA ILE A 173 -12.42 -11.53 6.66
C ILE A 173 -13.16 -10.94 5.46
N VAL A 174 -13.00 -9.64 5.23
CA VAL A 174 -13.64 -8.91 4.12
C VAL A 174 -12.55 -8.35 3.21
N ILE A 175 -12.67 -8.59 1.90
CA ILE A 175 -11.77 -7.98 0.92
C ILE A 175 -12.22 -6.54 0.68
N ILE A 176 -11.39 -5.58 1.08
CA ILE A 176 -11.60 -4.15 0.81
C ILE A 176 -10.23 -3.57 0.42
N PRO A 177 -9.95 -3.44 -0.89
CA PRO A 177 -8.70 -2.85 -1.38
C PRO A 177 -8.59 -1.38 -1.00
N THR A 178 -7.37 -0.91 -0.75
CA THR A 178 -7.09 0.52 -0.63
C THR A 178 -7.29 1.17 -2.00
N GLY A 179 -8.22 2.11 -2.11
CA GLY A 179 -8.40 2.86 -3.35
C GLY A 179 -7.38 4.00 -3.51
N VAL A 180 -7.28 4.55 -4.71
CA VAL A 180 -6.48 5.76 -5.01
C VAL A 180 -7.36 6.97 -5.27
N ASP A 181 -6.82 8.16 -4.98
CA ASP A 181 -7.49 9.41 -5.35
C ASP A 181 -7.28 9.67 -6.85
N ILE A 182 -8.23 9.19 -7.66
CA ILE A 182 -8.22 9.31 -9.13
C ILE A 182 -8.06 10.77 -9.58
N THR A 183 -8.54 11.73 -8.77
CA THR A 183 -8.45 13.15 -9.10
C THR A 183 -7.01 13.66 -9.11
N LYS A 184 -6.12 13.08 -8.29
CA LYS A 184 -4.69 13.45 -8.27
C LYS A 184 -3.95 13.05 -9.53
N PHE A 185 -4.38 11.96 -10.16
CA PHE A 185 -3.76 11.44 -11.38
C PHE A 185 -4.35 12.06 -12.64
N THR A 186 -5.59 12.55 -12.58
CA THR A 186 -6.19 13.33 -13.68
C THR A 186 -5.78 14.81 -13.65
N LYS A 187 -5.73 15.44 -12.47
CA LYS A 187 -5.43 16.88 -12.27
C LYS A 187 -4.09 17.12 -11.56
N SER A 188 -3.03 16.42 -11.97
CA SER A 188 -1.69 16.61 -11.41
C SER A 188 -1.13 18.02 -11.70
N GLU A 189 -0.28 18.54 -10.80
CA GLU A 189 0.54 19.72 -11.08
C GLU A 189 1.29 19.52 -12.41
N TYR A 190 1.38 20.52 -13.28
CA TYR A 190 2.04 20.34 -14.57
C TYR A 190 3.56 20.25 -14.41
N LEU A 191 4.13 19.10 -14.80
CA LEU A 191 5.56 18.91 -14.99
C LEU A 191 5.80 18.13 -16.27
N ASN A 192 6.56 18.71 -17.21
CA ASN A 192 7.05 17.97 -18.37
C ASN A 192 8.27 17.13 -17.96
N VAL A 193 8.02 15.89 -17.53
CA VAL A 193 9.06 14.95 -17.07
C VAL A 193 10.03 14.59 -18.21
N ARG A 194 9.54 14.38 -19.44
CA ARG A 194 10.40 14.08 -20.59
C ARG A 194 11.42 15.19 -20.83
N SER A 195 10.98 16.44 -20.89
CA SER A 195 11.88 17.60 -21.02
C SER A 195 12.86 17.73 -19.84
N LYS A 196 12.41 17.50 -18.60
CA LYS A 196 13.27 17.55 -17.40
C LYS A 196 14.47 16.60 -17.49
N TYR A 197 14.31 15.45 -18.12
CA TYR A 197 15.36 14.43 -18.25
C TYR A 197 15.94 14.31 -19.66
N GLY A 198 15.64 15.26 -20.56
CA GLY A 198 16.17 15.26 -21.93
C GLY A 198 15.71 14.08 -22.79
N ILE A 199 14.49 13.60 -22.57
CA ILE A 199 13.89 12.49 -23.32
C ILE A 199 13.01 13.08 -24.43
N ASP A 200 13.21 12.63 -25.68
CA ASP A 200 12.39 13.09 -26.80
C ASP A 200 10.96 12.54 -26.72
N GLU A 201 10.01 13.18 -27.42
CA GLU A 201 8.60 12.80 -27.38
C GLU A 201 8.34 11.38 -27.92
N ASN A 202 9.13 10.93 -28.90
CA ASN A 202 8.96 9.63 -29.55
C ASN A 202 9.82 8.51 -28.92
N THR A 203 10.70 8.85 -27.97
CA THR A 203 11.57 7.87 -27.32
C THR A 203 10.76 6.93 -26.44
N PRO A 204 10.82 5.60 -26.62
CA PRO A 204 10.13 4.66 -25.74
C PRO A 204 10.59 4.81 -24.29
N LEU A 205 9.66 5.08 -23.38
CA LEU A 205 9.95 5.29 -21.96
C LEU A 205 9.23 4.27 -21.09
N LEU A 206 10.02 3.38 -20.48
CA LEU A 206 9.57 2.45 -19.45
C LEU A 206 9.76 3.09 -18.07
N LEU A 207 8.79 2.93 -17.18
CA LEU A 207 8.86 3.45 -15.80
C LEU A 207 8.79 2.32 -14.78
N THR A 208 9.73 2.29 -13.85
CA THR A 208 9.63 1.54 -12.61
C THR A 208 9.61 2.53 -11.45
N LEU A 209 8.57 2.49 -10.61
CA LEU A 209 8.39 3.39 -9.47
C LEU A 209 8.07 2.58 -8.22
N SER A 210 8.97 2.60 -7.24
CA SER A 210 8.80 1.92 -5.94
C SER A 210 9.91 2.33 -4.96
N ARG A 211 9.86 1.86 -3.70
CA ARG A 211 11.06 1.82 -2.86
C ARG A 211 12.09 0.91 -3.53
N LEU A 212 13.34 1.34 -3.67
CA LEU A 212 14.42 0.53 -4.24
C LEU A 212 14.90 -0.51 -3.21
N ALA A 213 14.12 -1.57 -3.02
CA ALA A 213 14.40 -2.66 -2.11
C ALA A 213 14.55 -3.98 -2.90
N PHE A 214 15.26 -4.95 -2.32
CA PHE A 214 15.62 -6.19 -3.02
C PHE A 214 14.38 -7.01 -3.41
N GLU A 215 13.34 -7.02 -2.57
CA GLU A 215 12.06 -7.70 -2.81
C GLU A 215 11.22 -7.10 -3.95
N LYS A 216 11.65 -5.97 -4.52
CA LYS A 216 11.04 -5.38 -5.72
C LYS A 216 11.58 -5.98 -7.01
N ASP A 217 12.65 -6.78 -6.94
CA ASP A 217 13.26 -7.47 -8.07
C ASP A 217 13.52 -6.56 -9.29
N ILE A 218 13.90 -5.29 -9.06
CA ILE A 218 14.13 -4.30 -10.13
C ILE A 218 15.32 -4.71 -11.02
N ASP A 219 16.22 -5.51 -10.48
CA ASP A 219 17.33 -6.15 -11.19
C ASP A 219 16.84 -7.01 -12.37
N LYS A 220 15.67 -7.65 -12.27
CA LYS A 220 15.06 -8.40 -13.38
C LYS A 220 14.68 -7.48 -14.53
N MET A 221 14.14 -6.29 -14.23
CA MET A 221 13.79 -5.30 -15.26
C MET A 221 15.05 -4.79 -15.96
N ILE A 222 16.11 -4.49 -15.20
CA ILE A 222 17.40 -4.06 -15.75
C ILE A 222 18.01 -5.16 -16.64
N ALA A 223 17.93 -6.42 -16.20
CA ALA A 223 18.50 -7.56 -16.93
C ALA A 223 17.88 -7.80 -18.31
N VAL A 224 16.61 -7.41 -18.53
CA VAL A 224 15.93 -7.59 -19.82
C VAL A 224 16.08 -6.38 -20.77
N MET A 225 16.60 -5.25 -20.30
CA MET A 225 16.81 -4.06 -21.13
C MET A 225 17.66 -4.30 -22.39
N PRO A 226 18.76 -5.10 -22.36
CA PRO A 226 19.54 -5.38 -23.56
C PRO A 226 18.70 -6.00 -24.69
N GLU A 227 17.75 -6.90 -24.38
CA GLU A 227 16.89 -7.52 -25.40
C GLU A 227 15.87 -6.53 -25.97
N ILE A 228 15.38 -5.60 -25.15
CA ILE A 228 14.49 -4.52 -25.60
C ILE A 228 15.25 -3.56 -26.53
N ILE A 229 16.46 -3.14 -26.13
CA ILE A 229 17.29 -2.18 -26.87
C ILE A 229 17.70 -2.73 -28.25
N LYS A 230 17.87 -4.05 -28.39
CA LYS A 230 18.11 -4.67 -29.71
C LYS A 230 17.02 -4.36 -30.75
N GLN A 231 15.78 -4.14 -30.31
CA GLN A 231 14.64 -3.86 -31.19
C GLN A 231 14.18 -2.40 -31.12
N LYS A 232 14.42 -1.73 -29.98
CA LYS A 232 14.10 -0.32 -29.72
C LYS A 232 15.36 0.39 -29.24
N HIS A 233 16.23 0.75 -30.18
CA HIS A 233 17.57 1.26 -29.90
C HIS A 233 17.63 2.50 -29.02
N ASP A 234 16.56 3.30 -28.98
CA ASP A 234 16.44 4.52 -28.18
C ASP A 234 15.68 4.30 -26.86
N ALA A 235 15.21 3.08 -26.56
CA ALA A 235 14.40 2.83 -25.37
C ALA A 235 15.11 3.21 -24.06
N MET A 236 14.38 3.90 -23.19
CA MET A 236 14.82 4.39 -21.90
C MET A 236 14.05 3.69 -20.77
N LEU A 237 14.75 3.36 -19.68
CA LEU A 237 14.17 2.91 -18.42
C LEU A 237 14.38 4.00 -17.35
N MET A 238 13.28 4.53 -16.84
CA MET A 238 13.28 5.46 -15.72
C MET A 238 12.97 4.72 -14.42
N ILE A 239 13.92 4.74 -13.48
CA ILE A 239 13.80 4.13 -12.16
C ILE A 239 13.61 5.24 -11.11
N CYS A 240 12.44 5.22 -10.49
CA CYS A 240 11.96 6.21 -9.54
C CYS A 240 11.87 5.64 -8.12
N GLY A 241 12.50 6.33 -7.18
CA GLY A 241 12.55 5.97 -5.77
C GLY A 241 13.95 5.97 -5.18
N ASP A 242 14.02 5.64 -3.89
CA ASP A 242 15.27 5.40 -3.17
C ASP A 242 15.12 4.16 -2.29
N GLY A 243 16.24 3.62 -1.81
CA GLY A 243 16.25 2.46 -0.94
C GLY A 243 17.56 1.66 -0.95
N PRO A 244 17.61 0.59 -0.14
CA PRO A 244 18.83 -0.18 0.11
C PRO A 244 19.42 -0.85 -1.14
N ALA A 245 18.62 -1.13 -2.18
CA ALA A 245 19.09 -1.76 -3.41
C ALA A 245 19.73 -0.78 -4.41
N LYS A 246 19.61 0.54 -4.20
CA LYS A 246 20.01 1.58 -5.17
C LYS A 246 21.43 1.41 -5.72
N ASN A 247 22.42 1.18 -4.86
CA ASN A 247 23.82 1.05 -5.29
C ASN A 247 24.04 -0.24 -6.09
N SER A 248 23.38 -1.34 -5.71
CA SER A 248 23.44 -2.60 -6.45
C SER A 248 22.84 -2.46 -7.85
N LEU A 249 21.70 -1.78 -7.96
CA LEU A 249 21.02 -1.55 -9.24
C LEU A 249 21.87 -0.66 -10.16
N LYS A 250 22.49 0.40 -9.61
CA LYS A 250 23.42 1.25 -10.38
C LYS A 250 24.65 0.47 -10.87
N GLN A 251 25.20 -0.41 -10.04
CA GLN A 251 26.32 -1.25 -10.44
C GLN A 251 25.92 -2.18 -11.60
N GLN A 252 24.76 -2.84 -11.51
CA GLN A 252 24.23 -3.70 -12.57
C GLN A 252 24.05 -2.94 -13.90
N VAL A 253 23.52 -1.71 -13.86
CA VAL A 253 23.40 -0.85 -15.05
C VAL A 253 24.77 -0.58 -15.68
N SER A 254 25.78 -0.28 -14.86
CA SER A 254 27.14 -0.06 -15.34
C SER A 254 27.75 -1.33 -15.94
N ASP A 255 27.58 -2.47 -15.28
CA ASP A 255 28.15 -3.77 -15.71
C ASP A 255 27.55 -4.24 -17.05
N LEU A 256 26.28 -3.91 -17.29
CA LEU A 256 25.59 -4.21 -18.55
C LEU A 256 25.78 -3.13 -19.63
N GLY A 257 26.50 -2.04 -19.35
CA GLY A 257 26.71 -0.95 -20.29
C GLY A 257 25.44 -0.14 -20.61
N LEU A 258 24.50 -0.05 -19.66
CA LEU A 258 23.17 0.57 -19.84
C LEU A 258 23.09 2.03 -19.35
N ASN A 259 24.22 2.69 -19.09
CA ASN A 259 24.25 4.04 -18.49
C ASN A 259 23.49 5.08 -19.32
N ASP A 260 23.49 4.94 -20.64
CA ASP A 260 22.78 5.85 -21.56
C ASP A 260 21.29 5.48 -21.74
N HIS A 261 20.85 4.34 -21.19
CA HIS A 261 19.49 3.83 -21.29
C HIS A 261 18.72 3.83 -19.97
N VAL A 262 19.36 4.14 -18.84
CA VAL A 262 18.73 4.05 -17.51
C VAL A 262 18.90 5.34 -16.73
N ILE A 263 17.77 5.93 -16.32
CA ILE A 263 17.72 7.17 -15.53
C ILE A 263 17.25 6.84 -14.11
N PHE A 264 18.09 7.13 -13.11
CA PHE A 264 17.69 7.10 -11.70
C PHE A 264 17.26 8.50 -11.25
N THR A 265 15.98 8.68 -10.92
CA THR A 265 15.43 9.99 -10.56
C THR A 265 15.58 10.32 -9.07
N GLY A 266 15.77 9.29 -8.23
CA GLY A 266 15.69 9.41 -6.78
C GLY A 266 14.24 9.42 -6.27
N GLU A 267 14.04 9.83 -5.02
CA GLU A 267 12.71 9.98 -4.45
C GLU A 267 11.95 11.14 -5.12
N ILE A 268 10.68 10.93 -5.43
CA ILE A 268 9.80 11.90 -6.08
C ILE A 268 8.73 12.35 -5.09
N ASN A 269 8.45 13.65 -5.07
CA ASN A 269 7.33 14.17 -4.31
C ASN A 269 6.01 13.54 -4.79
N ASN A 270 5.20 13.01 -3.88
CA ASN A 270 3.93 12.36 -4.16
C ASN A 270 2.99 13.17 -5.08
N ASN A 271 2.99 14.50 -5.00
CA ASN A 271 2.15 15.35 -5.87
C ASN A 271 2.58 15.32 -7.35
N LEU A 272 3.84 14.97 -7.62
CA LEU A 272 4.41 14.91 -8.97
C LEU A 272 4.36 13.51 -9.58
N VAL A 273 4.07 12.47 -8.79
CA VAL A 273 4.09 11.06 -9.23
C VAL A 273 3.22 10.83 -10.47
N GLY A 274 2.03 11.44 -10.53
CA GLY A 274 1.15 11.34 -11.71
C GLY A 274 1.78 11.83 -13.01
N ASN A 275 2.70 12.80 -12.96
CA ASN A 275 3.41 13.27 -14.16
C ASN A 275 4.41 12.25 -14.68
N TYR A 276 5.03 11.46 -13.80
CA TYR A 276 5.97 10.41 -14.20
C TYR A 276 5.22 9.26 -14.87
N TYR A 277 4.07 8.86 -14.32
CA TYR A 277 3.20 7.89 -14.99
C TYR A 277 2.79 8.37 -16.38
N LYS A 278 2.28 9.59 -16.50
CA LYS A 278 1.84 10.18 -17.79
C LYS A 278 2.96 10.33 -18.82
N ALA A 279 4.21 10.49 -18.38
CA ALA A 279 5.35 10.61 -19.27
C ALA A 279 5.77 9.27 -19.87
N ALA A 280 5.55 8.18 -19.13
CA ALA A 280 5.93 6.83 -19.53
C ALA A 280 4.93 6.23 -20.50
N ASP A 281 5.43 5.42 -21.43
CA ASP A 281 4.62 4.61 -22.34
C ASP A 281 4.07 3.37 -21.62
N ILE A 282 4.90 2.79 -20.73
CA ILE A 282 4.57 1.58 -19.97
C ILE A 282 5.13 1.72 -18.55
N PHE A 283 4.31 1.46 -17.55
CA PHE A 283 4.76 1.23 -16.18
C PHE A 283 5.06 -0.27 -16.00
N VAL A 284 6.25 -0.59 -15.48
CA VAL A 284 6.72 -1.96 -15.28
C VAL A 284 7.07 -2.21 -13.81
N SER A 285 6.50 -3.27 -13.24
CA SER A 285 6.82 -3.76 -11.90
C SER A 285 7.20 -5.24 -11.93
N THR A 286 8.38 -5.56 -11.41
CA THR A 286 8.90 -6.93 -11.31
C THR A 286 8.72 -7.55 -9.93
N SER A 287 7.99 -6.88 -9.02
CA SER A 287 7.86 -7.34 -7.63
C SER A 287 6.87 -8.50 -7.50
N ALA A 288 7.34 -9.61 -6.92
CA ALA A 288 6.51 -10.77 -6.56
C ALA A 288 5.86 -10.67 -5.16
N SER A 289 6.21 -9.64 -4.37
CA SER A 289 5.84 -9.51 -2.96
C SER A 289 4.74 -8.48 -2.68
N GLU A 290 4.05 -7.99 -3.71
CA GLU A 290 2.97 -7.01 -3.54
C GLU A 290 1.75 -7.62 -2.83
N SER A 291 1.27 -6.93 -1.79
CA SER A 291 0.00 -7.25 -1.14
C SER A 291 -1.18 -6.74 -1.97
N GLN A 292 -1.08 -5.49 -2.44
CA GLN A 292 -2.08 -4.83 -3.29
C GLN A 292 -1.44 -4.00 -4.43
N GLY A 293 -0.17 -3.62 -4.37
CA GLY A 293 0.47 -2.86 -5.46
C GLY A 293 -0.24 -1.54 -5.77
N LEU A 294 -0.24 -0.57 -4.84
CA LEU A 294 -0.85 0.76 -5.05
C LEU A 294 -0.33 1.44 -6.32
N THR A 295 0.95 1.26 -6.64
CA THR A 295 1.58 1.80 -7.85
C THR A 295 0.93 1.30 -9.14
N TYR A 296 0.25 0.14 -9.12
CA TYR A 296 -0.45 -0.42 -10.28
C TYR A 296 -1.71 0.38 -10.56
N ILE A 297 -2.53 0.58 -9.53
CA ILE A 297 -3.76 1.36 -9.63
C ILE A 297 -3.49 2.85 -9.85
N GLU A 298 -2.35 3.39 -9.37
CA GLU A 298 -1.89 4.75 -9.69
C GLU A 298 -1.51 4.90 -11.17
N ALA A 299 -0.81 3.92 -11.76
CA ALA A 299 -0.50 3.89 -13.18
C ALA A 299 -1.77 3.82 -14.04
N ILE A 300 -2.68 2.91 -13.69
CA ILE A 300 -4.00 2.76 -14.34
C ILE A 300 -4.79 4.07 -14.24
N ALA A 301 -4.83 4.71 -13.06
CA ALA A 301 -5.51 5.99 -12.86
C ALA A 301 -4.88 7.13 -13.67
N SER A 302 -3.58 7.04 -13.98
CA SER A 302 -2.85 7.99 -14.82
C SER A 302 -3.04 7.75 -16.32
N GLY A 303 -3.69 6.63 -16.71
CA GLY A 303 -3.85 6.23 -18.11
C GLY A 303 -2.63 5.50 -18.69
N THR A 304 -1.68 5.11 -17.84
CA THR A 304 -0.46 4.40 -18.24
C THR A 304 -0.69 2.91 -18.22
N LYS A 305 -0.29 2.22 -19.29
CA LYS A 305 -0.36 0.75 -19.37
C LYS A 305 0.55 0.10 -18.35
N VAL A 306 0.12 -1.02 -17.81
CA VAL A 306 0.81 -1.70 -16.71
C VAL A 306 1.31 -3.08 -17.15
N ILE A 307 2.60 -3.36 -16.95
CA ILE A 307 3.15 -4.71 -17.03
C ILE A 307 3.66 -5.10 -15.64
N THR A 308 3.14 -6.19 -15.06
CA THR A 308 3.58 -6.63 -13.73
C THR A 308 3.85 -8.12 -13.65
N THR A 309 4.67 -8.53 -12.69
CA THR A 309 4.71 -9.94 -12.28
C THR A 309 3.31 -10.41 -11.90
N HIS A 310 2.97 -11.61 -12.36
CA HIS A 310 1.67 -12.24 -12.13
C HIS A 310 1.40 -12.49 -10.64
N SER A 311 0.17 -12.21 -10.23
CA SER A 311 -0.39 -12.59 -8.94
C SER A 311 -1.92 -12.71 -9.01
N PRO A 312 -2.58 -13.40 -8.06
CA PRO A 312 -4.04 -13.44 -7.99
C PRO A 312 -4.73 -12.06 -7.88
N TYR A 313 -3.99 -11.04 -7.43
CA TYR A 313 -4.50 -9.67 -7.40
C TYR A 313 -4.46 -9.01 -8.79
N THR A 314 -3.40 -9.24 -9.56
CA THR A 314 -3.26 -8.64 -10.90
C THR A 314 -4.31 -9.18 -11.86
N ASP A 315 -4.77 -10.42 -11.69
CA ASP A 315 -5.88 -10.99 -12.47
C ASP A 315 -7.20 -10.22 -12.31
N GLN A 316 -7.39 -9.52 -11.18
CA GLN A 316 -8.60 -8.75 -10.89
C GLN A 316 -8.55 -7.32 -11.46
N ILE A 317 -7.35 -6.77 -11.67
CA ILE A 317 -7.16 -5.39 -12.14
C ILE A 317 -6.68 -5.30 -13.60
N LEU A 318 -5.99 -6.33 -14.12
CA LEU A 318 -5.50 -6.39 -15.50
C LEU A 318 -6.41 -7.29 -16.34
N THR A 319 -7.71 -6.98 -16.35
CA THR A 319 -8.75 -7.78 -17.01
C THR A 319 -8.77 -7.62 -18.53
N ASP A 320 -8.10 -6.58 -19.06
CA ASP A 320 -8.02 -6.28 -20.49
C ASP A 320 -6.63 -5.73 -20.85
N LYS A 321 -6.13 -6.07 -22.04
CA LYS A 321 -4.82 -5.63 -22.54
C LYS A 321 -4.73 -4.11 -22.77
N SER A 322 -5.85 -3.39 -22.84
CA SER A 322 -5.89 -1.93 -22.81
C SER A 322 -5.45 -1.33 -21.47
N ILE A 323 -5.58 -2.08 -20.38
CA ILE A 323 -5.14 -1.68 -19.04
C ILE A 323 -3.70 -2.14 -18.81
N GLY A 324 -3.41 -3.40 -19.10
CA GLY A 324 -2.11 -3.98 -18.80
C GLY A 324 -2.05 -5.49 -19.00
N MET A 325 -0.88 -6.07 -18.75
CA MET A 325 -0.62 -7.50 -18.83
C MET A 325 0.20 -7.97 -17.62
N ALA A 326 -0.08 -9.18 -17.16
CA ALA A 326 0.75 -9.86 -16.17
C ALA A 326 1.72 -10.82 -16.88
N PHE A 327 2.93 -10.96 -16.34
CA PHE A 327 3.94 -11.91 -16.83
C PHE A 327 4.41 -12.86 -15.71
N SER A 328 4.77 -14.07 -16.08
CA SER A 328 5.35 -15.10 -15.21
C SER A 328 6.82 -15.36 -15.52
N THR A 329 7.28 -15.01 -16.73
CA THR A 329 8.66 -15.23 -17.18
C THR A 329 9.29 -13.95 -17.74
N THR A 330 10.63 -13.91 -17.80
CA THR A 330 11.37 -12.80 -18.42
C THR A 330 11.09 -12.68 -19.92
N ASP A 331 10.86 -13.81 -20.59
CA ASP A 331 10.56 -13.82 -22.02
C ASP A 331 9.18 -13.20 -22.29
N GLU A 332 8.18 -13.52 -21.47
CA GLU A 332 6.87 -12.88 -21.50
C GLU A 332 6.98 -11.37 -21.23
N LEU A 333 7.78 -10.96 -20.25
CA LEU A 333 8.03 -9.55 -19.95
C LEU A 333 8.56 -8.80 -21.20
N VAL A 334 9.59 -9.33 -21.85
CA VAL A 334 10.17 -8.73 -23.06
C VAL A 334 9.15 -8.68 -24.19
N GLN A 335 8.45 -9.79 -24.46
CA GLN A 335 7.46 -9.87 -25.53
C GLN A 335 6.32 -8.87 -25.33
N GLN A 336 5.80 -8.76 -24.10
CA GLN A 336 4.70 -7.86 -23.77
C GLN A 336 5.11 -6.38 -23.87
N ILE A 337 6.33 -6.03 -23.41
CA ILE A 337 6.87 -4.68 -23.59
C ILE A 337 6.98 -4.35 -25.08
N LEU A 338 7.59 -5.23 -25.86
CA LEU A 338 7.77 -5.00 -27.30
C LEU A 338 6.44 -4.93 -28.04
N ASP A 339 5.45 -5.72 -27.65
CA ASP A 339 4.11 -5.67 -28.24
C ASP A 339 3.47 -4.28 -28.04
N TYR A 340 3.50 -3.74 -26.82
CA TYR A 340 3.01 -2.38 -26.57
C TYR A 340 3.81 -1.30 -27.32
N LEU A 341 5.14 -1.43 -27.40
CA LEU A 341 6.00 -0.46 -28.07
C LEU A 341 5.94 -0.53 -29.61
N ASN A 342 5.62 -1.70 -30.17
CA ASN A 342 5.47 -1.90 -31.62
C ASN A 342 4.07 -1.56 -32.11
N HIS A 343 3.07 -1.71 -31.24
CA HIS A 343 1.67 -1.52 -31.61
C HIS A 343 0.94 -0.58 -30.62
N PRO A 344 1.36 0.70 -30.51
CA PRO A 344 0.80 1.62 -29.52
C PRO A 344 -0.73 1.81 -29.64
N GLY A 345 -1.28 1.64 -30.85
CA GLY A 345 -2.71 1.74 -31.15
C GLY A 345 -3.54 0.46 -30.93
N ASN A 346 -2.93 -0.72 -30.77
CA ASN A 346 -3.69 -1.98 -30.65
C ASN A 346 -4.50 -2.10 -29.35
N TYR A 347 -4.21 -1.23 -28.38
CA TYR A 347 -4.74 -1.29 -27.01
C TYR A 347 -5.16 0.10 -26.54
N SER A 348 -5.93 0.81 -27.38
CA SER A 348 -6.36 2.19 -27.12
C SER A 348 -7.78 2.32 -26.55
N ASP A 349 -8.51 1.23 -26.37
CA ASP A 349 -9.86 1.27 -25.78
C ASP A 349 -9.78 1.73 -24.32
N THR A 350 -10.44 2.84 -23.99
CA THR A 350 -10.43 3.38 -22.63
C THR A 350 -11.55 2.82 -21.76
N LYS A 351 -12.56 2.15 -22.35
CA LYS A 351 -13.74 1.68 -21.60
C LYS A 351 -13.39 0.70 -20.47
N PRO A 352 -12.53 -0.31 -20.65
CA PRO A 352 -12.18 -1.22 -19.56
C PRO A 352 -11.55 -0.47 -18.39
N ARG A 353 -10.66 0.49 -18.70
CA ARG A 353 -10.04 1.36 -17.69
C ARG A 353 -11.10 2.17 -16.95
N GLU A 354 -11.98 2.87 -17.67
CA GLU A 354 -13.03 3.72 -17.10
C GLU A 354 -13.97 2.95 -16.16
N MET A 355 -14.34 1.72 -16.52
CA MET A 355 -15.13 0.83 -15.66
C MET A 355 -14.37 0.47 -14.38
N LEU A 356 -13.07 0.19 -14.48
CA LEU A 356 -12.24 -0.18 -13.34
C LEU A 356 -11.99 1.00 -12.38
N LEU A 357 -11.85 2.24 -12.88
CA LEU A 357 -11.49 3.42 -12.08
C LEU A 357 -12.41 3.63 -10.88
N HIS A 358 -13.70 3.33 -11.02
CA HIS A 358 -14.66 3.41 -9.92
C HIS A 358 -14.32 2.42 -8.80
N ASP A 359 -14.03 1.17 -9.15
CA ASP A 359 -13.80 0.08 -8.20
C ASP A 359 -12.45 0.21 -7.46
N ILE A 360 -11.47 0.87 -8.08
CA ILE A 360 -10.16 1.16 -7.47
C ILE A 360 -10.09 2.56 -6.84
N SER A 361 -11.22 3.28 -6.75
CA SER A 361 -11.26 4.64 -6.22
C SER A 361 -11.19 4.67 -4.69
N SER A 362 -10.55 5.70 -4.16
CA SER A 362 -10.53 5.97 -2.71
C SER A 362 -11.93 6.24 -2.14
N GLU A 363 -12.86 6.78 -2.95
CA GLU A 363 -14.25 6.95 -2.55
C GLU A 363 -14.92 5.61 -2.26
N LYS A 364 -14.81 4.65 -3.20
CA LYS A 364 -15.34 3.30 -3.02
C LYS A 364 -14.74 2.61 -1.79
N PHE A 365 -13.44 2.77 -1.58
CA PHE A 365 -12.75 2.28 -0.38
C PHE A 365 -13.36 2.85 0.91
N GLY A 366 -13.61 4.17 0.97
CA GLY A 366 -14.25 4.81 2.11
C GLY A 366 -15.65 4.28 2.38
N GLU A 367 -16.51 4.22 1.34
CA GLU A 367 -17.88 3.69 1.43
C GLU A 367 -17.95 2.26 1.98
N GLN A 368 -17.07 1.38 1.48
CA GLN A 368 -17.01 -0.03 1.92
C GLN A 368 -16.59 -0.14 3.38
N ILE A 369 -15.63 0.68 3.83
CA ILE A 369 -15.21 0.71 5.23
C ILE A 369 -16.32 1.26 6.13
N VAL A 370 -17.03 2.31 5.72
CA VAL A 370 -18.16 2.87 6.50
C VAL A 370 -19.27 1.84 6.65
N THR A 371 -19.65 1.17 5.56
CA THR A 371 -20.62 0.06 5.59
C THR A 371 -20.17 -1.02 6.59
N LEU A 372 -18.89 -1.42 6.54
CA LEU A 372 -18.36 -2.42 7.45
C LEU A 372 -18.35 -1.96 8.93
N TYR A 373 -18.07 -0.68 9.20
CA TYR A 373 -18.18 -0.13 10.55
C TYR A 373 -19.61 -0.20 11.07
N GLN A 374 -20.59 0.22 10.27
CA GLN A 374 -22.01 0.20 10.64
C GLN A 374 -22.48 -1.24 10.94
N ASP A 375 -22.11 -2.20 10.09
CA ASP A 375 -22.37 -3.62 10.32
C ASP A 375 -21.79 -4.11 11.66
N CYS A 376 -20.54 -3.74 11.94
CA CYS A 376 -19.84 -4.17 13.15
C CYS A 376 -20.43 -3.53 14.41
N ILE A 377 -20.79 -2.25 14.37
CA ILE A 377 -21.46 -1.54 15.47
C ILE A 377 -22.81 -2.18 15.75
N GLY A 378 -23.66 -2.35 14.73
CA GLY A 378 -24.97 -2.95 14.91
C GLY A 378 -24.90 -4.40 15.41
N ALA A 379 -23.92 -5.18 14.95
CA ALA A 379 -23.69 -6.54 15.46
C ALA A 379 -23.25 -6.54 16.94
N PHE A 380 -22.41 -5.60 17.33
CA PHE A 380 -21.92 -5.46 18.71
C PHE A 380 -23.06 -5.09 19.67
N GLU A 381 -23.90 -4.11 19.31
CA GLU A 381 -25.05 -3.69 20.11
C GLU A 381 -26.05 -4.83 20.34
N ARG A 382 -26.34 -5.64 19.30
CA ARG A 382 -27.19 -6.82 19.42
C ARG A 382 -26.61 -7.86 20.39
N GLN A 383 -25.30 -8.08 20.37
CA GLN A 383 -24.64 -9.02 21.28
C GLN A 383 -24.68 -8.54 22.73
N GLU A 384 -24.45 -7.25 22.98
CA GLU A 384 -24.54 -6.67 24.32
C GLU A 384 -25.97 -6.70 24.87
N TYR A 385 -26.97 -6.42 24.03
CA TYR A 385 -28.38 -6.54 24.40
C TYR A 385 -28.73 -7.97 24.86
N GLN A 386 -28.37 -8.99 24.07
CA GLN A 386 -28.61 -10.40 24.42
C GLN A 386 -27.86 -10.86 25.68
N ARG A 387 -26.67 -10.31 25.94
CA ARG A 387 -25.90 -10.59 27.17
C ARG A 387 -26.55 -10.00 28.41
N ASN A 388 -27.20 -8.85 28.28
CA ASN A 388 -27.91 -8.21 29.37
C ASN A 388 -29.24 -8.90 29.66
N GLU A 389 -29.98 -9.35 28.64
CA GLU A 389 -31.20 -10.16 28.84
C GLU A 389 -30.92 -11.48 29.55
N LYS A 390 -29.81 -12.17 29.26
CA LYS A 390 -29.44 -13.43 29.94
C LYS A 390 -29.00 -13.27 31.41
N LYS A 391 -28.83 -12.04 31.89
CA LYS A 391 -28.42 -11.73 33.27
C LYS A 391 -29.60 -11.32 34.16
N ILE A 392 -30.77 -11.10 33.56
CA ILE A 392 -32.06 -10.85 34.22
C ILE A 392 -32.76 -12.20 34.33
#